data_AF-A0A970VF24-F1
#
_entry.id   AF-A0A970VF24-F1
#
_cell.length_a   1.000
_cell.length_b   1.000
_cell.length_c   1.000
_cell.angle_alpha   90.00
_cell.angle_beta   90.00
_cell.angle_gamma   90.00
#
_symmetry.space_group_name_H-M   'P 1'
#
loop_
_entity.id
_entity.type
_entity.pdbx_description
1 polymer ?
#
loop_
_entity_poly.entity_id
_entity_poly.type
_entity_poly.pdbx_seq_one_letter_code
_entity_poly.pdbx_strand_id
1 'polypeptide(L)'
;IFGNHYFASKLVINDCLLKDEKAYVEWRDGVGIDRDTGTAADRRYYNFEQLAAGTRFEFRMTVDNLEPEHEEVLKLIIKVLESGDLRVGGKTSVGLGAVRLTEVEAYKIEPSTLKKYVMDGLADEMRWQYV
;
A
#
# COMPACT_ATOMS: atom_id res chain seq x y z
N ILE A 1 15.94 -5.60 -3.04
CA ILE A 1 15.07 -4.59 -2.39
C ILE A 1 14.23 -5.17 -1.25
N PHE A 2 13.34 -6.13 -1.51
CA PHE A 2 12.40 -6.69 -0.52
C PHE A 2 12.96 -7.73 0.47
N GLY A 3 14.26 -8.06 0.36
CA GLY A 3 14.89 -9.11 1.18
C GLY A 3 14.62 -10.52 0.66
N ASN A 4 15.26 -11.50 1.28
CA ASN A 4 15.04 -12.93 1.06
C ASN A 4 15.43 -13.71 2.33
N HIS A 5 15.44 -15.04 2.28
CA HIS A 5 15.79 -15.88 3.44
C HIS A 5 17.23 -15.70 3.97
N TYR A 6 18.12 -15.09 3.21
CA TYR A 6 19.53 -14.89 3.55
C TYR A 6 19.88 -13.42 3.85
N PHE A 7 19.11 -12.47 3.31
CA PHE A 7 19.39 -11.05 3.40
C PHE A 7 18.15 -10.25 3.82
N ALA A 8 18.34 -9.32 4.75
CA ALA A 8 17.31 -8.38 5.17
C ALA A 8 16.87 -7.49 3.99
N SER A 9 15.62 -7.02 4.05
CA SER A 9 15.13 -6.03 3.11
C SER A 9 15.86 -4.70 3.30
N LYS A 10 16.05 -3.98 2.19
CA LYS A 10 16.43 -2.57 2.23
C LYS A 10 15.21 -1.67 2.39
N LEU A 11 14.06 -2.17 1.95
CA LEU A 11 12.77 -1.48 1.99
C LEU A 11 11.97 -1.96 3.19
N VAL A 12 11.42 -1.00 3.92
CA VAL A 12 10.54 -1.22 5.07
C VAL A 12 9.24 -0.46 4.80
N ILE A 13 8.11 -1.14 4.93
CA ILE A 13 6.77 -0.55 4.89
C ILE A 13 6.19 -0.67 6.30
N ASN A 14 5.79 0.45 6.87
CA ASN A 14 5.15 0.46 8.19
C ASN A 14 3.68 0.04 8.11
N ASP A 15 3.14 -0.43 9.22
CA ASP A 15 1.70 -0.61 9.37
C ASP A 15 0.97 0.68 9.05
N CYS A 16 -0.04 0.56 8.20
CA CYS A 16 -0.79 1.71 7.72
C CYS A 16 -1.92 2.01 8.71
N LEU A 17 -1.76 3.08 9.50
CA LEU A 17 -2.74 3.51 10.49
C LEU A 17 -3.86 4.32 9.83
N LEU A 18 -5.06 4.26 10.40
CA LEU A 18 -6.19 5.02 9.89
C LEU A 18 -5.89 6.52 9.96
N LYS A 19 -6.01 7.22 8.83
CA LYS A 19 -5.76 8.68 8.75
C LYS A 19 -6.94 9.49 9.29
N ASP A 20 -8.16 8.98 9.09
CA ASP A 20 -9.39 9.61 9.57
C ASP A 20 -9.73 9.15 11.00
N GLU A 21 -10.55 9.90 11.75
CA GLU A 21 -10.93 9.50 13.12
C GLU A 21 -11.69 8.17 13.18
N LYS A 22 -12.41 7.85 12.10
CA LYS A 22 -13.28 6.68 12.00
C LYS A 22 -13.23 6.10 10.59
N ALA A 23 -13.27 4.77 10.53
CA ALA A 23 -13.54 4.04 9.31
C ALA A 23 -14.94 3.45 9.39
N TYR A 24 -15.59 3.33 8.25
CA TYR A 24 -16.88 2.69 8.14
C TYR A 24 -16.70 1.27 7.61
N VAL A 25 -17.37 0.31 8.24
CA VAL A 25 -17.38 -1.09 7.81
C VAL A 25 -18.69 -1.34 7.07
N GLU A 26 -18.59 -1.90 5.88
CA GLU A 26 -19.72 -2.38 5.10
C GLU A 26 -19.83 -3.90 5.22
N TRP A 27 -21.06 -4.39 5.37
CA TRP A 27 -21.39 -5.80 5.29
C TRP A 27 -21.85 -6.11 3.88
N ARG A 28 -21.28 -7.16 3.27
CA ARG A 28 -21.71 -7.64 1.96
C ARG A 28 -22.07 -9.11 2.00
N ASP A 29 -23.18 -9.40 1.35
CA ASP A 29 -23.69 -10.75 1.19
C ASP A 29 -23.18 -11.38 -0.11
N GLY A 30 -22.84 -12.66 -0.03
CA GLY A 30 -22.46 -13.49 -1.15
C GLY A 30 -23.27 -14.78 -1.18
N VAL A 31 -23.60 -15.22 -2.39
CA VAL A 31 -24.21 -16.54 -2.63
C VAL A 31 -23.29 -17.38 -3.51
N GLY A 32 -23.06 -18.62 -3.12
CA GLY A 32 -22.47 -19.61 -4.02
C GLY A 32 -23.53 -20.10 -5.01
N ILE A 33 -23.22 -20.06 -6.30
CA ILE A 33 -24.07 -20.61 -7.36
C ILE A 33 -23.52 -21.99 -7.73
N ASP A 34 -24.40 -22.99 -7.75
CA ASP A 34 -24.09 -24.31 -8.28
C ASP A 34 -23.96 -24.21 -9.81
N ARG A 35 -22.82 -24.67 -10.35
CA ARG A 35 -22.52 -24.52 -11.78
C ARG A 35 -23.31 -25.47 -12.67
N ASP A 36 -23.77 -26.59 -12.12
CA ASP A 36 -24.49 -27.62 -12.86
C ASP A 36 -26.00 -27.33 -12.88
N THR A 37 -26.55 -26.86 -11.76
CA THR A 37 -27.99 -26.54 -11.66
C THR A 37 -28.33 -25.08 -11.92
N GLY A 38 -27.35 -24.18 -11.87
CA GLY A 38 -27.56 -22.72 -11.98
C GLY A 38 -28.35 -22.12 -10.80
N THR A 39 -28.65 -22.90 -9.76
CA THR A 39 -29.36 -22.46 -8.58
C THR A 39 -28.38 -22.01 -7.48
N ALA A 40 -28.88 -21.33 -6.45
CA ALA A 40 -28.11 -21.14 -5.24
C ALA A 40 -27.68 -22.53 -4.71
N ALA A 41 -26.38 -22.70 -4.51
CA ALA A 41 -25.85 -23.91 -3.91
C ALA A 41 -26.26 -23.94 -2.43
N ASP A 42 -26.78 -25.08 -1.98
CA ASP A 42 -27.27 -25.24 -0.62
C ASP A 42 -26.18 -24.88 0.40
N ARG A 43 -26.54 -24.07 1.41
CA ARG A 43 -25.66 -23.57 2.47
C ARG A 43 -24.42 -22.75 2.03
N ARG A 44 -24.46 -22.10 0.86
CA ARG A 44 -23.39 -21.17 0.42
C ARG A 44 -23.74 -19.69 0.50
N TYR A 45 -24.65 -19.29 1.38
CA TYR A 45 -24.77 -17.90 1.80
C TYR A 45 -23.64 -17.58 2.79
N TYR A 46 -22.86 -16.55 2.49
CA TYR A 46 -21.82 -16.06 3.38
C TYR A 46 -21.84 -14.54 3.37
N ASN A 47 -21.52 -13.93 4.50
CA ASN A 47 -21.27 -12.50 4.59
C ASN A 47 -19.78 -12.25 4.80
N PHE A 48 -19.34 -11.06 4.46
CA PHE A 48 -18.01 -10.59 4.82
C PHE A 48 -18.04 -9.09 5.07
N GLU A 49 -17.14 -8.66 5.94
CA GLU A 49 -16.90 -7.26 6.24
C GLU A 49 -15.84 -6.71 5.29
N GLN A 50 -16.03 -5.47 4.87
CA GLN A 50 -15.04 -4.69 4.16
C GLN A 50 -15.03 -3.25 4.67
N LEU A 51 -13.92 -2.55 4.50
CA LEU A 51 -13.90 -1.12 4.71
C LEU A 51 -14.62 -0.41 3.55
N ALA A 52 -15.36 0.64 3.88
CA ALA A 52 -16.00 1.50 2.89
C ALA A 52 -14.96 2.13 1.97
N ALA A 53 -15.31 2.27 0.69
CA ALA A 53 -14.45 2.92 -0.29
C ALA A 53 -14.16 4.37 0.15
N GLY A 54 -12.91 4.81 -0.06
CA GLY A 54 -12.46 6.13 0.37
C GLY A 54 -11.92 6.18 1.81
N THR A 55 -11.90 5.06 2.55
CA THR A 55 -11.15 4.96 3.81
C THR A 55 -9.66 5.20 3.53
N ARG A 56 -9.03 6.14 4.27
CA ARG A 56 -7.63 6.52 4.07
C ARG A 56 -6.74 6.06 5.20
N PHE A 57 -5.52 5.69 4.85
CA PHE A 57 -4.49 5.29 5.79
C PHE A 57 -3.22 6.11 5.59
N GLU A 58 -2.48 6.33 6.67
CA GLU A 58 -1.13 6.85 6.61
C GLU A 58 -0.19 5.75 6.08
N PHE A 59 0.46 6.04 4.96
CA PHE A 59 1.43 5.14 4.34
C PHE A 59 2.83 5.69 4.55
N ARG A 60 3.73 4.88 5.12
CA ARG A 60 5.15 5.19 5.25
C ARG A 60 5.99 4.03 4.72
N MET A 61 6.91 4.38 3.84
CA MET A 61 7.89 3.48 3.26
C MET A 61 9.27 4.12 3.36
N THR A 62 10.24 3.38 3.88
CA THR A 62 11.64 3.81 4.01
C THR A 62 12.54 2.84 3.25
N VAL A 63 13.60 3.36 2.64
CA VAL A 63 14.60 2.54 1.96
C VAL A 63 15.99 2.93 2.39
N ASP A 64 16.73 2.00 2.98
CA ASP A 64 18.09 2.22 3.46
C ASP A 64 19.12 1.79 2.41
N ASN A 65 20.23 2.55 2.32
CA ASN A 65 21.35 2.28 1.41
C ASN A 65 20.89 2.03 -0.04
N LEU A 66 20.09 2.96 -0.55
CA LEU A 66 19.58 2.94 -1.92
C LEU A 66 20.74 3.05 -2.92
N GLU A 67 20.98 1.98 -3.66
CA GLU A 67 21.91 2.00 -4.79
C GLU A 67 21.24 2.60 -6.03
N PRO A 68 22.00 3.25 -6.94
CA PRO A 68 21.44 3.84 -8.16
C PRO A 68 20.62 2.85 -9.00
N GLU A 69 21.04 1.59 -9.07
CA GLU A 69 20.35 0.53 -9.82
C GLU A 69 18.95 0.21 -9.28
N HIS A 70 18.72 0.46 -7.99
CA HIS A 70 17.44 0.21 -7.33
C HIS A 70 16.49 1.42 -7.38
N GLU A 71 17.00 2.60 -7.76
CA GLU A 71 16.23 3.85 -7.78
C GLU A 71 15.06 3.77 -8.78
N GLU A 72 15.29 3.22 -9.98
CA GLU A 72 14.25 3.06 -11.00
C GLU A 72 13.15 2.08 -10.58
N VAL A 73 13.52 1.03 -9.83
CA VAL A 73 12.54 0.08 -9.29
C VAL A 73 11.65 0.76 -8.26
N LEU A 74 12.18 1.67 -7.42
CA LEU A 74 11.37 2.44 -6.47
C LEU A 74 10.41 3.40 -7.18
N LYS A 75 10.87 4.09 -8.23
CA LYS A 75 9.98 4.93 -9.04
C LYS A 75 8.83 4.11 -9.62
N LEU A 76 9.11 2.92 -10.14
CA LEU A 76 8.08 2.01 -10.64
C LEU A 76 7.09 1.59 -9.54
N ILE A 77 7.58 1.21 -8.35
CA ILE A 77 6.72 0.85 -7.22
C ILE A 77 5.79 2.01 -6.86
N ILE A 78 6.31 3.24 -6.78
CA ILE A 78 5.50 4.42 -6.47
C ILE A 78 4.45 4.65 -7.56
N LYS A 79 4.82 4.59 -8.85
CA LYS A 79 3.87 4.77 -9.95
C LYS A 79 2.76 3.72 -9.97
N VAL A 80 3.07 2.46 -9.64
CA VAL A 80 2.05 1.40 -9.50
C VAL A 80 1.11 1.70 -8.33
N LEU A 81 1.62 2.21 -7.22
CA LEU A 81 0.79 2.61 -6.09
C LEU A 81 -0.09 3.83 -6.43
N GLU A 82 0.43 4.81 -7.17
CA GLU A 82 -0.31 5.99 -7.61
C GLU A 82 -1.40 5.69 -8.66
N SER A 83 -1.18 4.68 -9.53
CA SER A 83 -2.17 4.35 -10.57
C SER A 83 -3.50 3.87 -9.99
N GLY A 84 -3.45 3.22 -8.82
CA GLY A 84 -4.60 2.61 -8.19
C GLY A 84 -4.94 1.22 -8.71
N ASP A 85 -4.06 0.63 -9.53
CA ASP A 85 -4.28 -0.71 -10.10
C ASP A 85 -3.91 -1.83 -9.13
N LEU A 86 -3.12 -1.51 -8.10
CA LEU A 86 -2.75 -2.47 -7.07
C LEU A 86 -3.98 -2.86 -6.24
N ARG A 87 -4.17 -4.17 -6.07
CA ARG A 87 -5.18 -4.73 -5.17
C ARG A 87 -4.51 -5.51 -4.05
N VAL A 88 -4.97 -5.30 -2.82
CA VAL A 88 -4.47 -5.94 -1.61
C VAL A 88 -5.59 -6.66 -0.86
N GLY A 89 -5.23 -7.75 -0.16
CA GLY A 89 -6.14 -8.53 0.65
C GLY A 89 -6.93 -9.58 -0.13
N GLY A 90 -8.09 -9.97 0.41
CA GLY A 90 -8.96 -11.01 -0.16
C GLY A 90 -9.92 -10.49 -1.22
N LYS A 91 -10.53 -11.41 -1.98
CA LYS A 91 -11.61 -11.11 -2.94
C LYS A 91 -11.25 -10.06 -4.01
N THR A 92 -9.96 -9.94 -4.33
CA THR A 92 -9.47 -9.01 -5.35
C THR A 92 -9.97 -9.33 -6.76
N SER A 93 -10.31 -10.60 -7.04
CA SER A 93 -10.91 -11.04 -8.31
C SER A 93 -12.34 -10.55 -8.54
N VAL A 94 -13.04 -10.11 -7.49
CA VAL A 94 -14.44 -9.62 -7.57
C VAL A 94 -14.54 -8.11 -7.34
N GLY A 95 -13.43 -7.38 -7.51
CA GLY A 95 -13.39 -5.92 -7.49
C GLY A 95 -13.06 -5.27 -6.14
N LEU A 96 -12.65 -6.04 -5.13
CA LEU A 96 -12.25 -5.51 -3.83
C LEU A 96 -10.74 -5.25 -3.73
N GLY A 97 -10.35 -4.50 -2.70
CA GLY A 97 -8.96 -4.33 -2.30
C GLY A 97 -8.17 -3.33 -3.14
N ALA A 98 -8.81 -2.59 -4.06
CA ALA A 98 -8.15 -1.53 -4.82
C ALA A 98 -7.66 -0.42 -3.87
N VAL A 99 -6.38 -0.07 -3.98
CA VAL A 99 -5.76 0.97 -3.17
C VAL A 99 -5.01 1.94 -4.07
N ARG A 100 -4.95 3.21 -3.66
CA ARG A 100 -4.23 4.25 -4.38
C ARG A 100 -3.42 5.08 -3.39
N LEU A 101 -2.15 5.28 -3.70
CA LEU A 101 -1.32 6.24 -3.01
C LEU A 101 -1.69 7.66 -3.48
N THR A 102 -1.93 8.55 -2.52
CA THR A 102 -2.33 9.94 -2.76
C THR A 102 -1.49 10.84 -1.85
N GLU A 103 -1.41 12.14 -2.17
CA GLU A 103 -0.63 13.11 -1.38
C GLU A 103 0.84 12.66 -1.21
N VAL A 104 1.48 12.27 -2.32
CA VAL A 104 2.82 11.65 -2.29
C VAL A 104 3.87 12.65 -1.85
N GLU A 105 4.62 12.24 -0.84
CA GLU A 105 5.73 12.99 -0.29
C GLU A 105 6.98 12.11 -0.25
N ALA A 106 7.93 12.38 -1.16
CA ALA A 106 9.18 11.63 -1.25
C ALA A 106 10.37 12.50 -0.86
N TYR A 107 11.28 11.94 -0.06
CA TYR A 107 12.49 12.61 0.39
C TYR A 107 13.70 11.68 0.24
N LYS A 108 14.83 12.23 -0.20
CA LYS A 108 16.11 11.52 -0.32
C LYS A 108 17.10 12.14 0.65
N ILE A 109 17.47 11.39 1.69
CA ILE A 109 18.47 11.81 2.67
C ILE A 109 19.84 11.33 2.19
N GLU A 110 20.78 12.26 2.09
CA GLU A 110 22.15 12.00 1.67
C GLU A 110 23.10 12.24 2.85
N PRO A 111 24.36 11.75 2.80
CA PRO A 111 25.33 11.99 3.89
C PRO A 111 25.51 13.47 4.25
N SER A 112 25.39 14.36 3.25
CA SER A 112 25.46 15.82 3.41
C SER A 112 24.27 16.40 4.21
N THR A 113 23.08 15.82 4.07
CA THR A 113 21.83 16.30 4.70
C THR A 113 21.43 15.50 5.94
N LEU A 114 22.04 14.33 6.17
CA LEU A 114 21.73 13.40 7.26
C LEU A 114 21.76 14.05 8.64
N LYS A 115 22.80 14.84 8.95
CA LYS A 115 22.91 15.52 10.25
C LYS A 115 21.70 16.43 10.51
N LYS A 116 21.26 17.18 9.49
CA LYS A 116 20.11 18.06 9.59
C LYS A 116 18.82 17.26 9.74
N TYR A 117 18.66 16.20 8.97
CA TYR A 117 17.50 15.29 9.10
C TYR A 117 17.35 14.74 10.53
N VAL A 118 18.46 14.29 11.12
CA VAL A 118 18.43 13.73 12.49
C VAL A 118 18.11 14.77 13.55
N MET A 119 18.52 16.03 13.37
CA MET A 119 18.32 17.10 14.36
C MET A 119 16.96 17.80 14.19
N ASP A 120 16.58 18.11 12.96
CA ASP A 120 15.50 19.03 12.63
C ASP A 120 14.34 18.35 11.87
N GLY A 121 14.52 17.10 11.41
CA GLY A 121 13.54 16.34 10.63
C GLY A 121 13.61 16.56 9.12
N LEU A 122 12.55 16.14 8.43
CA LEU A 122 12.44 16.26 6.97
C LEU A 122 12.29 17.73 6.58
N ALA A 123 13.02 18.15 5.54
CA ALA A 123 12.99 19.51 5.01
C ALA A 123 12.81 19.52 3.49
N ASP A 124 12.30 20.62 2.94
CA ASP A 124 11.98 20.73 1.51
C ASP A 124 13.20 20.58 0.59
N GLU A 125 14.40 20.96 1.06
CA GLU A 125 15.65 20.75 0.33
C GLU A 125 16.01 19.26 0.11
N MET A 126 15.42 18.36 0.92
CA MET A 126 15.59 16.90 0.79
C MET A 126 14.52 16.27 -0.11
N ARG A 127 13.58 17.06 -0.66
CA ARG A 127 12.51 16.55 -1.52
C ARG A 127 13.08 15.84 -2.74
N TRP A 128 12.61 14.62 -2.96
CA TRP A 128 13.02 13.84 -4.11
C TRP A 128 12.12 14.16 -5.30
N GLN A 129 12.57 15.06 -6.15
CA GLN A 129 11.79 15.64 -7.25
C GLN A 129 11.48 14.67 -8.42
N TYR A 130 12.03 13.45 -8.39
CA TYR A 130 11.89 12.49 -9.48
C TYR A 130 10.73 11.50 -9.26
N VAL A 131 9.79 11.84 -8.38
CA VAL A 131 8.55 11.11 -8.08
C VAL A 131 7.35 11.94 -8.50
#